data_AF-A0A1I7W6Z6-F1
#
_entry.id   AF-A0A1I7W6Z6-F1
#
_cell.length_a   1.000
_cell.length_b   1.000
_cell.length_c   1.000
_cell.angle_alpha   90.00
_cell.angle_beta   90.00
_cell.angle_gamma   90.00
#
_symmetry.space_group_name_H-M   'P 1'
#
loop_
_entity.id
_entity.type
_entity.pdbx_description
1 polymer ?
#
loop_
_entity_poly.entity_id
_entity_poly.type
_entity_poly.pdbx_seq_one_letter_code
_entity_poly.pdbx_strand_id
1 'polypeptide(L)'
;MHWWFQLFREYGDPIQYGPQHTPVTIDPYISTIAFGFTVPVISYLLILPGIKFKKVHSSMSFLFCMLVGATILISLYHPCWNKAEARIVSLYKACSTERLGANLLVRVGLHHVNITMDIHRMKEELPKALRKGLPYPILKVIEYISNDAFGWGKQYRHVGYYTSSALWTAVGFWVMSIVSLGFLPQYYSRTILSTGIVTVVGNASCFVY
;
A
#
# COMPACT_ATOMS: atom_id res chain seq x y z
N MET A 1 26.16 0.21 26.04
CA MET A 1 25.15 1.28 25.85
C MET A 1 23.81 0.68 26.24
N HIS A 2 23.10 1.01 27.31
CA HIS A 2 22.81 2.32 27.92
C HIS A 2 22.45 2.14 29.41
N TRP A 3 23.26 2.67 30.33
CA TRP A 3 23.05 2.65 31.79
C TRP A 3 21.74 3.35 32.22
N TRP A 4 21.29 4.34 31.44
CA TRP A 4 20.04 5.05 31.67
C TRP A 4 18.78 4.17 31.66
N PHE A 5 18.72 3.09 30.86
CA PHE A 5 17.56 2.18 30.85
C PHE A 5 17.47 1.26 32.08
N GLN A 6 18.50 1.25 32.93
CA GLN A 6 18.52 0.50 34.19
C GLN A 6 18.04 1.36 35.37
N LEU A 7 18.11 2.70 35.26
CA LEU A 7 17.78 3.62 36.37
C LEU A 7 16.31 3.64 36.78
N PHE A 8 15.37 3.28 35.89
CA PHE A 8 13.93 3.21 36.18
C PHE A 8 13.44 1.79 36.49
N ARG A 9 14.35 0.82 36.64
CA ARG A 9 14.01 -0.58 36.91
C ARG A 9 14.35 -0.90 38.35
N GLU A 10 13.32 -1.06 39.17
CA GLU A 10 13.44 -1.17 40.62
C GLU A 10 14.22 -2.42 41.10
N TYR A 11 14.37 -3.44 40.24
CA TYR A 11 15.06 -4.69 40.58
C TYR A 11 16.11 -5.18 39.59
N GLY A 12 16.45 -4.43 38.53
CA GLY A 12 17.48 -4.86 37.57
C GLY A 12 17.19 -6.18 36.85
N ASP A 13 15.99 -6.75 36.99
CA ASP A 13 15.63 -8.06 36.48
C ASP A 13 15.77 -8.14 34.95
N PRO A 14 16.18 -9.32 34.43
CA PRO A 14 16.19 -9.57 33.00
C PRO A 14 14.76 -9.42 32.45
N ILE A 15 14.66 -9.03 31.18
CA ILE A 15 13.40 -9.00 30.45
C ILE A 15 12.69 -10.37 30.56
N GLN A 16 11.59 -10.43 31.33
CA GLN A 16 10.84 -11.66 31.61
C GLN A 16 9.97 -12.10 30.41
N TYR A 17 9.76 -11.24 29.43
CA TYR A 17 9.03 -11.58 28.22
C TYR A 17 9.99 -12.06 27.14
N GLY A 18 9.74 -13.26 26.60
CA GLY A 18 10.46 -13.76 25.44
C GLY A 18 10.27 -12.85 24.22
N PRO A 19 11.14 -12.93 23.20
CA PRO A 19 11.01 -12.14 21.98
C PRO A 19 9.70 -12.48 21.26
N GLN A 20 8.70 -11.61 21.39
CA GLN A 20 7.41 -11.75 20.72
C GLN A 20 7.44 -10.92 19.43
N HIS A 21 7.90 -11.57 18.35
CA HIS A 21 7.87 -10.97 17.02
C HIS A 21 6.45 -11.05 16.45
N THR A 22 5.60 -10.07 16.75
CA THR A 22 4.33 -9.92 16.03
C THR A 22 4.62 -9.34 14.66
N PRO A 23 4.33 -10.05 13.55
CA PRO A 23 4.48 -9.48 12.24
C PRO A 23 3.58 -8.25 12.11
N VAL A 24 4.08 -7.23 11.43
CA VAL A 24 3.29 -6.04 11.09
C VAL A 24 2.13 -6.50 10.21
N THR A 25 0.90 -6.42 10.73
CA THR A 25 -0.32 -6.87 10.04
C THR A 25 -0.79 -5.88 8.98
N ILE A 26 -0.44 -4.61 9.12
CA ILE A 26 -0.85 -3.51 8.23
C ILE A 26 0.37 -2.73 7.80
N ASP A 27 0.54 -2.52 6.49
CA ASP A 27 1.61 -1.72 5.95
C ASP A 27 1.64 -0.30 6.59
N PRO A 28 2.78 0.13 7.16
CA PRO A 28 2.88 1.41 7.86
C PRO A 28 2.55 2.61 6.95
N TYR A 29 2.84 2.53 5.65
CA TYR A 29 2.54 3.61 4.71
C TYR A 29 1.02 3.78 4.51
N ILE A 30 0.32 2.66 4.29
CA ILE A 30 -1.14 2.66 4.13
C ILE A 30 -1.82 3.14 5.41
N SER A 31 -1.35 2.65 6.57
CA SER A 31 -1.87 3.05 7.88
C SER A 31 -1.74 4.56 8.10
N THR A 32 -0.55 5.13 7.83
CA THR A 32 -0.28 6.56 8.00
C THR A 32 -1.22 7.42 7.13
N ILE A 33 -1.42 7.02 5.88
CA ILE A 33 -2.33 7.73 4.95
C ILE A 33 -3.77 7.65 5.44
N ALA A 34 -4.23 6.46 5.84
CA ALA A 34 -5.60 6.27 6.34
C ALA A 34 -5.89 7.14 7.58
N PHE A 35 -4.95 7.20 8.53
CA PHE A 35 -5.07 8.10 9.69
C PHE A 35 -5.07 9.58 9.28
N GLY A 36 -4.21 9.97 8.33
CA GLY A 36 -4.14 11.33 7.80
C GLY A 36 -5.46 11.85 7.21
N PHE A 37 -6.27 10.98 6.59
CA PHE A 37 -7.57 11.37 6.03
C PHE A 37 -8.74 11.20 6.99
N THR A 38 -8.72 10.18 7.84
CA THR A 38 -9.81 9.92 8.79
C THR A 38 -9.90 10.99 9.88
N VAL A 39 -8.77 11.51 10.35
CA VAL A 39 -8.74 12.56 11.39
C VAL A 39 -9.47 13.84 10.94
N PRO A 40 -9.19 14.45 9.78
CA PRO A 40 -9.93 15.61 9.28
C PRO A 40 -11.43 15.34 9.06
N VAL A 41 -11.77 14.14 8.57
CA VAL A 41 -13.17 13.75 8.34
C VAL A 41 -13.93 13.64 9.66
N ILE A 42 -13.34 13.00 10.67
CA ILE A 42 -13.92 12.89 12.02
C ILE A 42 -14.05 14.28 12.65
N SER A 43 -13.00 15.10 12.56
CA SER A 43 -13.05 16.49 13.05
C SER A 43 -14.19 17.28 12.40
N TYR A 44 -14.42 17.11 11.11
CA TYR A 44 -15.51 17.75 10.39
C TYR A 44 -16.90 17.21 10.82
N LEU A 45 -17.02 15.89 11.00
CA LEU A 45 -18.25 15.24 11.50
C LEU A 45 -18.64 15.68 12.90
N LEU A 46 -17.67 16.00 13.77
CA LEU A 46 -17.95 16.54 15.10
C LEU A 46 -18.49 17.98 15.07
N ILE A 47 -18.10 18.78 14.06
CA ILE A 47 -18.57 20.17 13.89
C ILE A 47 -19.94 20.21 13.19
N LEU A 48 -20.27 19.18 12.41
CA LEU A 48 -21.50 19.07 11.62
C LEU A 48 -22.83 19.33 12.36
N PRO A 49 -23.08 18.87 13.62
CA PRO A 49 -24.35 19.15 14.31
C PRO A 49 -24.60 20.65 14.55
N GLY A 50 -23.56 21.50 14.48
CA GLY A 50 -23.69 22.96 14.58
C GLY A 50 -24.08 23.67 13.28
N ILE A 51 -24.13 22.96 12.15
CA ILE A 51 -24.34 23.56 10.83
C ILE A 51 -25.84 23.50 10.44
N LYS A 52 -26.41 24.66 10.09
CA LYS A 52 -27.79 24.75 9.58
C LYS A 52 -27.96 23.86 8.33
N PHE A 53 -29.04 23.06 8.28
CA PHE A 53 -29.37 22.14 7.16
C PHE A 53 -29.35 22.77 5.75
N LYS A 54 -29.38 24.10 5.63
CA LYS A 54 -29.24 24.82 4.35
C LYS A 54 -27.85 24.72 3.71
N LYS A 55 -26.84 24.17 4.40
CA LYS A 55 -25.44 24.06 3.90
C LYS A 55 -24.99 22.65 3.53
N VAL A 56 -25.90 21.69 3.33
CA VAL A 56 -25.59 20.29 2.99
C VAL A 56 -24.73 20.15 1.72
N HIS A 57 -24.90 21.05 0.75
CA HIS A 57 -24.09 21.03 -0.48
C HIS A 57 -22.59 21.27 -0.19
N SER A 58 -22.27 22.15 0.76
CA SER A 58 -20.89 22.44 1.16
C SER A 58 -20.28 21.28 1.95
N SER A 59 -21.07 20.62 2.80
CA SER A 59 -20.61 19.44 3.54
C SER A 59 -20.36 18.24 2.63
N MET A 60 -21.23 17.99 1.66
CA MET A 60 -21.05 16.93 0.68
C MET A 60 -19.79 17.16 -0.16
N SER A 61 -19.53 18.41 -0.56
CA SER A 61 -18.35 18.78 -1.35
C SER A 61 -17.04 18.53 -0.60
N PHE A 62 -16.99 18.87 0.70
CA PHE A 62 -15.80 18.61 1.52
C PHE A 62 -15.51 17.11 1.69
N LEU A 63 -16.54 16.31 2.02
CA LEU A 63 -16.39 14.87 2.17
C LEU A 63 -15.96 14.20 0.86
N PHE A 64 -16.53 14.63 -0.26
CA PHE A 64 -16.13 14.16 -1.58
C PHE A 64 -14.65 14.49 -1.90
N CYS A 65 -14.21 15.73 -1.64
CA CYS A 65 -12.82 16.14 -1.85
C CYS A 65 -11.85 15.30 -1.01
N MET A 66 -12.17 15.05 0.26
CA MET A 66 -11.35 14.20 1.13
C MET A 66 -11.32 12.74 0.67
N LEU A 67 -12.46 12.20 0.22
CA LEU A 67 -12.53 10.84 -0.31
C LEU A 67 -11.68 10.68 -1.57
N VAL A 68 -11.74 11.65 -2.51
CA VAL A 68 -10.93 11.64 -3.73
C VAL A 68 -9.43 11.71 -3.40
N GLY A 69 -9.04 12.54 -2.43
CA GLY A 69 -7.65 12.59 -1.97
C GLY A 69 -7.16 11.25 -1.40
N ALA A 70 -8.01 10.62 -0.57
CA ALA A 70 -7.71 9.33 0.05
C ALA A 70 -7.55 8.23 -1.01
N THR A 71 -8.44 8.14 -1.99
CA THR A 71 -8.37 7.11 -3.03
C THR A 71 -7.14 7.28 -3.91
N ILE A 72 -6.76 8.50 -4.28
CA ILE A 72 -5.55 8.76 -5.09
C ILE A 72 -4.29 8.37 -4.31
N LEU A 73 -4.15 8.80 -3.05
CA LEU A 73 -2.96 8.46 -2.24
C LEU A 73 -2.89 6.97 -1.92
N ILE A 74 -4.00 6.31 -1.59
CA ILE A 74 -4.01 4.85 -1.42
C ILE A 74 -3.59 4.16 -2.72
N SER A 75 -4.12 4.57 -3.87
CA SER A 75 -3.77 3.97 -5.17
C SER A 75 -2.28 4.11 -5.53
N LEU A 76 -1.63 5.19 -5.10
CA LEU A 76 -0.20 5.45 -5.33
C LEU A 76 0.70 4.50 -4.51
N TYR A 77 0.34 4.24 -3.26
CA TYR A 77 1.17 3.45 -2.33
C TYR A 77 0.76 1.98 -2.22
N HIS A 78 -0.49 1.64 -2.53
CA HIS A 78 -1.01 0.28 -2.36
C HIS A 78 -0.62 -0.62 -3.55
N PRO A 79 0.10 -1.72 -3.33
CA PRO A 79 0.67 -2.52 -4.42
C PRO A 79 -0.30 -3.58 -4.97
N CYS A 80 -1.54 -3.21 -5.25
CA CYS A 80 -2.56 -4.16 -5.75
C CYS A 80 -3.15 -3.76 -7.09
N TRP A 81 -2.30 -3.29 -7.99
CA TRP A 81 -2.73 -3.00 -9.36
C TRP A 81 -3.07 -4.30 -10.08
N ASN A 82 -2.17 -5.29 -10.02
CA ASN A 82 -2.44 -6.65 -10.49
C ASN A 82 -2.14 -7.67 -9.39
N LYS A 83 -3.08 -8.59 -9.17
CA LYS A 83 -2.95 -9.70 -8.21
C LYS A 83 -3.02 -11.02 -8.98
N ALA A 84 -1.99 -11.86 -8.85
CA ALA A 84 -1.97 -13.22 -9.38
C ALA A 84 -1.72 -14.22 -8.25
N GLU A 85 -2.53 -15.27 -8.18
CA GLU A 85 -2.44 -16.31 -7.15
C GLU A 85 -2.38 -17.68 -7.82
N ALA A 86 -1.37 -18.48 -7.47
CA ALA A 86 -1.16 -19.81 -8.01
C ALA A 86 -0.83 -20.80 -6.90
N ARG A 87 -1.46 -21.98 -6.94
CA ARG A 87 -1.09 -23.09 -6.05
C ARG A 87 0.05 -23.86 -6.68
N ILE A 88 1.18 -23.95 -5.99
CA ILE A 88 2.37 -24.65 -6.47
C ILE A 88 2.83 -25.69 -5.46
N VAL A 89 3.33 -26.81 -5.97
CA VAL A 89 4.01 -27.83 -5.18
C VAL A 89 5.47 -27.82 -5.61
N SER A 90 6.36 -27.44 -4.71
CA SER A 90 7.74 -27.14 -5.08
C SER A 90 8.74 -27.46 -3.98
N LEU A 91 10.00 -27.59 -4.37
CA LEU A 91 11.12 -27.80 -3.46
C LEU A 91 11.40 -26.50 -2.73
N TYR A 92 11.52 -26.55 -1.40
CA TYR A 92 11.74 -25.33 -0.60
C TYR A 92 13.19 -24.84 -0.67
N LYS A 93 14.17 -25.76 -0.58
CA LYS A 93 15.61 -25.46 -0.49
C LYS A 93 16.39 -26.22 -1.55
N ALA A 94 17.47 -25.60 -2.06
CA ALA A 94 18.48 -26.30 -2.86
C ALA A 94 19.00 -27.54 -2.09
N CYS A 95 19.07 -28.69 -2.76
CA CYS A 95 19.46 -29.99 -2.20
C CYS A 95 18.53 -30.61 -1.14
N SER A 96 17.30 -30.11 -0.94
CA SER A 96 16.26 -30.83 -0.18
C SER A 96 15.28 -31.52 -1.12
N THR A 97 14.96 -32.79 -0.88
CA THR A 97 14.01 -33.58 -1.69
C THR A 97 12.55 -33.37 -1.27
N GLU A 98 12.32 -32.67 -0.15
CA GLU A 98 10.97 -32.43 0.36
C GLU A 98 10.21 -31.42 -0.50
N ARG A 99 9.06 -31.84 -1.03
CA ARG A 99 8.14 -31.00 -1.81
C ARG A 99 7.05 -30.46 -0.89
N LEU A 100 6.92 -29.14 -0.84
CA LEU A 100 5.90 -28.46 -0.05
C LEU A 100 4.86 -27.83 -0.97
N GLY A 101 3.58 -28.01 -0.61
CA GLY A 101 2.47 -27.31 -1.24
C GLY A 101 2.32 -25.92 -0.63
N ALA A 102 2.36 -24.89 -1.48
CA ALA A 102 2.21 -23.49 -1.07
C ALA A 102 1.37 -22.70 -2.08
N ASN A 103 0.71 -21.66 -1.58
CA ASN A 103 0.05 -20.67 -2.41
C ASN A 103 1.04 -19.54 -2.67
N LEU A 104 1.45 -19.38 -3.93
CA LEU A 104 2.30 -18.29 -4.37
C LEU A 104 1.42 -17.14 -4.87
N LEU A 105 1.59 -15.99 -4.25
CA LEU A 105 0.85 -14.78 -4.52
C LEU A 105 1.81 -13.69 -5.01
N VAL A 106 1.56 -13.15 -6.20
CA VAL A 106 2.30 -12.03 -6.77
C VAL A 106 1.37 -10.82 -6.82
N ARG A 107 1.81 -9.72 -6.23
CA ARG A 107 1.13 -8.43 -6.19
C ARG A 107 2.03 -7.40 -6.86
N VAL A 108 1.60 -6.90 -8.01
CA VAL A 108 2.34 -5.88 -8.76
C VAL A 108 1.84 -4.50 -8.34
N GLY A 109 2.75 -3.68 -7.82
CA GLY A 109 2.56 -2.24 -7.63
C GLY A 109 3.23 -1.44 -8.75
N LEU A 110 3.17 -0.11 -8.68
CA LEU A 110 3.74 0.75 -9.74
C LEU A 110 5.26 0.69 -9.80
N HIS A 111 5.94 0.61 -8.65
CA HIS A 111 7.40 0.63 -8.59
C HIS A 111 8.02 -0.68 -8.08
N HIS A 112 7.22 -1.55 -7.47
CA HIS A 112 7.70 -2.76 -6.82
C HIS A 112 6.72 -3.91 -7.03
N VAL A 113 7.25 -5.12 -6.94
CA VAL A 113 6.46 -6.36 -6.98
C VAL A 113 6.63 -7.03 -5.62
N ASN A 114 5.51 -7.31 -4.97
CA ASN A 114 5.49 -8.04 -3.71
C ASN A 114 5.11 -9.51 -3.98
N ILE A 115 5.97 -10.44 -3.54
CA ILE A 115 5.77 -11.88 -3.70
C ILE A 115 5.57 -12.47 -2.31
N THR A 116 4.42 -13.10 -2.08
CA THR A 116 4.08 -13.77 -0.83
C THR A 116 3.91 -15.26 -1.10
N MET A 117 4.47 -16.11 -0.25
CA MET A 117 4.30 -17.56 -0.29
C MET A 117 3.65 -18.01 1.01
N ASP A 118 2.42 -18.49 0.93
CA ASP A 118 1.70 -19.04 2.08
C ASP A 118 1.79 -20.56 2.07
N ILE A 119 2.40 -21.11 3.13
CA ILE A 119 2.64 -22.55 3.26
C ILE A 119 1.63 -23.09 4.29
N HIS A 120 0.61 -23.80 3.81
CA HIS A 120 -0.50 -24.32 4.62
C HIS A 120 -0.06 -25.16 5.83
N ARG A 121 1.11 -25.81 5.79
CA ARG A 121 1.56 -26.77 6.81
C ARG A 121 2.62 -26.28 7.81
N MET A 122 3.24 -25.12 7.62
CA MET A 122 4.55 -24.83 8.26
C MET A 122 4.59 -23.61 9.20
N LYS A 123 3.45 -23.09 9.68
CA LYS A 123 3.43 -21.88 10.52
C LYS A 123 4.37 -21.96 11.73
N GLU A 124 4.57 -23.14 12.31
CA GLU A 124 5.48 -23.36 13.45
C GLU A 124 6.97 -23.48 13.08
N GLU A 125 7.30 -23.91 11.85
CA GLU A 125 8.69 -24.06 11.39
C GLU A 125 9.21 -22.87 10.57
N LEU A 126 8.32 -21.93 10.22
CA LEU A 126 8.62 -20.69 9.52
C LEU A 126 9.89 -19.95 10.02
N PRO A 127 10.14 -19.78 11.34
CA PRO A 127 11.35 -19.10 11.80
C PRO A 127 12.64 -19.87 11.50
N LYS A 128 12.60 -21.21 11.51
CA LYS A 128 13.75 -22.05 11.10
C LYS A 128 13.94 -22.02 9.59
N ALA A 129 12.84 -21.87 8.84
CA ALA A 129 12.82 -21.80 7.39
C ALA A 129 13.40 -20.46 6.89
N LEU A 130 13.03 -19.33 7.50
CA LEU A 130 13.57 -17.99 7.19
C LEU A 130 15.09 -17.91 7.36
N ARG A 131 15.66 -18.57 8.37
CA ARG A 131 17.13 -18.64 8.58
C ARG A 131 17.87 -19.35 7.44
N LYS A 132 17.20 -20.18 6.64
CA LYS A 132 17.80 -20.98 5.56
C LYS A 132 17.88 -20.24 4.22
N GLY A 133 17.39 -19.00 4.14
CA GLY A 133 17.36 -18.20 2.92
C GLY A 133 16.02 -18.26 2.17
N LEU A 134 15.88 -17.47 1.10
CA LEU A 134 14.65 -17.41 0.32
C LEU A 134 14.34 -18.77 -0.35
N PRO A 135 13.06 -19.19 -0.38
CA PRO A 135 12.69 -20.46 -0.99
C PRO A 135 12.85 -20.41 -2.51
N TYR A 136 13.21 -21.56 -3.09
CA TYR A 136 13.47 -21.72 -4.52
C TYR A 136 12.39 -21.17 -5.46
N PRO A 137 11.08 -21.31 -5.18
CA PRO A 137 10.02 -20.79 -6.07
C PRO A 137 10.00 -19.27 -6.15
N ILE A 138 10.25 -18.58 -5.03
CA ILE A 138 10.33 -17.12 -5.03
C ILE A 138 11.51 -16.67 -5.89
N LEU A 139 12.65 -17.34 -5.75
CA LEU A 139 13.84 -17.06 -6.56
C LEU A 139 13.55 -17.27 -8.05
N LYS A 140 12.82 -18.33 -8.40
CA LYS A 140 12.45 -18.62 -9.80
C LYS A 140 11.56 -17.53 -10.38
N VAL A 141 10.58 -17.03 -9.62
CA VAL A 141 9.72 -15.91 -10.06
C VAL A 141 10.55 -14.64 -10.27
N ILE A 142 11.48 -14.34 -9.36
CA ILE A 142 12.40 -13.19 -9.51
C ILE A 142 13.28 -13.35 -10.75
N GLU A 143 13.81 -14.55 -10.99
CA GLU A 143 14.60 -14.87 -12.19
C GLU A 143 13.78 -14.65 -13.47
N TYR A 144 12.50 -15.07 -13.49
CA TYR A 144 11.62 -14.83 -14.64
C TYR A 144 11.34 -13.35 -14.89
N ILE A 145 11.15 -12.55 -13.83
CA ILE A 145 10.93 -11.11 -13.94
C ILE A 145 12.22 -10.39 -14.36
N SER A 146 13.38 -10.84 -13.86
CA SER A 146 14.67 -10.20 -14.11
C SER A 146 15.30 -10.56 -15.45
N ASN A 147 15.11 -11.79 -15.92
CA ASN A 147 15.72 -12.26 -17.18
C ASN A 147 14.92 -11.80 -18.41
N ASP A 148 13.88 -10.97 -18.23
CA ASP A 148 13.02 -10.40 -19.27
C ASP A 148 12.53 -11.44 -20.29
N ALA A 149 12.39 -12.70 -19.89
CA ALA A 149 12.12 -13.83 -20.79
C ALA A 149 10.80 -13.68 -21.57
N PHE A 150 9.86 -12.91 -21.01
CA PHE A 150 8.57 -12.56 -21.60
C PHE A 150 8.43 -11.06 -21.95
N GLY A 151 9.48 -10.25 -21.76
CA GLY A 151 9.46 -8.79 -21.97
C GLY A 151 8.61 -7.99 -20.97
N TRP A 152 7.98 -8.67 -20.01
CA TRP A 152 7.09 -8.07 -19.02
C TRP A 152 7.81 -7.10 -18.08
N GLY A 153 9.05 -7.39 -17.69
CA GLY A 153 9.78 -6.57 -16.71
C GLY A 153 9.92 -5.12 -17.18
N LYS A 154 10.34 -4.93 -18.43
CA LYS A 154 10.43 -3.60 -19.07
C LYS A 154 9.07 -2.92 -19.22
N GLN A 155 8.04 -3.63 -19.68
CA GLN A 155 6.69 -3.08 -19.88
C GLN A 155 6.09 -2.58 -18.56
N TYR A 156 6.09 -3.42 -17.52
CA TYR A 156 5.59 -3.05 -16.19
C TYR A 156 6.31 -1.84 -15.60
N ARG A 157 7.62 -1.70 -15.85
CA ARG A 157 8.39 -0.54 -15.39
C ARG A 157 7.97 0.75 -16.10
N HIS A 158 7.74 0.72 -17.41
CA HIS A 158 7.25 1.88 -18.15
C HIS A 158 5.84 2.26 -17.73
N VAL A 159 4.94 1.29 -17.63
CA VAL A 159 3.55 1.50 -17.17
C VAL A 159 3.54 2.13 -15.79
N GLY A 160 4.27 1.54 -14.85
CA GLY A 160 4.39 2.06 -13.50
C GLY A 160 4.88 3.51 -13.46
N TYR A 161 5.83 3.87 -14.33
CA TYR A 161 6.34 5.25 -14.42
C TYR A 161 5.29 6.24 -14.94
N TYR A 162 4.55 5.89 -16.00
CA TYR A 162 3.51 6.77 -16.54
C TYR A 162 2.32 6.91 -15.59
N THR A 163 1.86 5.80 -15.02
CA THR A 163 0.74 5.80 -14.07
C THR A 163 1.10 6.54 -12.78
N SER A 164 2.32 6.37 -12.24
CA SER A 164 2.76 7.10 -11.04
C SER A 164 2.87 8.60 -11.29
N SER A 165 3.42 9.00 -12.44
CA SER A 165 3.50 10.40 -12.85
C SER A 165 2.10 11.02 -13.01
N ALA A 166 1.15 10.30 -13.62
CA ALA A 166 -0.24 10.74 -13.75
C ALA A 166 -0.93 10.88 -12.37
N LEU A 167 -0.71 9.94 -11.46
CA LEU A 167 -1.27 10.04 -10.11
C LEU A 167 -0.68 11.19 -9.31
N TRP A 168 0.62 11.46 -9.41
CA TRP A 168 1.24 12.63 -8.77
C TRP A 168 0.71 13.96 -9.31
N THR A 169 0.48 14.04 -10.63
CA THR A 169 -0.17 15.24 -11.20
C THR A 169 -1.64 15.37 -10.75
N ALA A 170 -2.36 14.26 -10.58
CA ALA A 170 -3.69 14.27 -9.98
C ALA A 170 -3.67 14.74 -8.52
N VAL A 171 -2.68 14.33 -7.72
CA VAL A 171 -2.48 14.86 -6.34
C VAL A 171 -2.29 16.38 -6.37
N GLY A 172 -1.50 16.90 -7.32
CA GLY A 172 -1.32 18.34 -7.50
C GLY A 172 -2.65 19.07 -7.78
N PHE A 173 -3.46 18.57 -8.71
CA PHE A 173 -4.78 19.14 -8.99
C PHE A 173 -5.76 19.00 -7.82
N TRP A 174 -5.67 17.91 -7.06
CA TRP A 174 -6.46 17.72 -5.85
C TRP A 174 -6.11 18.76 -4.77
N VAL A 175 -4.83 19.01 -4.51
CA VAL A 175 -4.39 20.07 -3.57
C VAL A 175 -4.91 21.43 -4.04
N MET A 176 -4.85 21.73 -5.34
CA MET A 176 -5.44 22.94 -5.91
C MET A 176 -6.97 23.02 -5.69
N SER A 177 -7.66 21.88 -5.68
CA SER A 177 -9.10 21.82 -5.39
C SER A 177 -9.41 22.15 -3.92
N ILE A 178 -8.56 21.73 -2.98
CA ILE A 178 -8.69 22.08 -1.55
C ILE A 178 -8.54 23.59 -1.36
N VAL A 179 -7.52 24.19 -1.98
CA VAL A 179 -7.30 25.64 -1.95
C VAL A 179 -8.51 26.38 -2.54
N SER A 180 -9.03 25.90 -3.67
CA SER A 180 -10.21 26.48 -4.32
C SER A 180 -11.46 26.41 -3.43
N LEU A 181 -11.64 25.32 -2.67
CA LEU A 181 -12.76 25.18 -1.73
C LEU A 181 -12.69 26.21 -0.60
N GLY A 182 -11.49 26.60 -0.16
CA GLY A 182 -11.28 27.61 0.87
C GLY A 182 -11.49 29.05 0.40
N PHE A 183 -10.96 29.43 -0.77
CA PHE A 183 -11.01 30.82 -1.26
C PHE A 183 -12.20 31.11 -2.20
N LEU A 184 -12.41 30.27 -3.21
CA LEU A 184 -13.32 30.55 -4.33
C LEU A 184 -14.06 29.27 -4.77
N PRO A 185 -15.24 28.97 -4.17
CA PRO A 185 -15.97 27.72 -4.43
C PRO A 185 -16.44 27.58 -5.88
N GLN A 186 -16.43 28.65 -6.68
CA GLN A 186 -16.79 28.62 -8.09
C GLN A 186 -15.80 27.80 -8.95
N TYR A 187 -14.51 27.80 -8.60
CA TYR A 187 -13.47 27.07 -9.36
C TYR A 187 -13.29 25.61 -8.90
N TYR A 188 -13.89 25.23 -7.77
CA TYR A 188 -13.80 23.89 -7.22
C TYR A 188 -14.24 22.80 -8.21
N SER A 189 -15.38 23.00 -8.88
CA SER A 189 -15.91 22.02 -9.84
C SER A 189 -14.96 21.76 -11.02
N ARG A 190 -14.27 22.81 -11.51
CA ARG A 190 -13.33 22.67 -12.64
C ARG A 190 -12.06 21.92 -12.25
N THR A 191 -11.51 22.21 -11.07
CA THR A 191 -10.27 21.60 -10.57
C THR A 191 -10.48 20.13 -10.16
N ILE A 192 -11.63 19.79 -9.60
CA ILE A 192 -11.93 18.39 -9.27
C ILE A 192 -12.21 17.55 -10.52
N LEU A 193 -12.85 18.13 -11.54
CA LEU A 193 -13.10 17.46 -12.82
C LEU A 193 -11.80 17.21 -13.59
N SER A 194 -10.86 18.17 -13.60
CA SER A 194 -9.54 17.96 -14.19
C SER A 194 -8.76 16.88 -13.44
N THR A 195 -8.86 16.82 -12.10
CA THR A 195 -8.28 15.73 -11.30
C THR A 195 -8.83 14.37 -11.75
N GLY A 196 -10.15 14.26 -11.92
CA GLY A 196 -10.81 13.05 -12.42
C GLY A 196 -10.30 12.61 -13.80
N ILE A 197 -10.20 13.54 -14.76
CA ILE A 197 -9.68 13.24 -16.10
C ILE A 197 -8.26 12.68 -16.02
N VAL A 198 -7.38 13.29 -15.23
CA VAL A 198 -5.99 12.83 -15.07
C VAL A 198 -5.93 11.43 -14.46
N THR A 199 -6.78 11.11 -13.47
CA THR A 199 -6.84 9.76 -12.90
C THR A 199 -7.31 8.70 -13.90
N VAL A 200 -8.29 9.03 -14.75
CA VAL A 200 -8.77 8.11 -15.80
C VAL A 200 -7.70 7.89 -16.85
N VAL A 201 -6.95 8.92 -17.25
CA VAL A 201 -5.82 8.80 -18.16
C VAL A 201 -4.70 7.93 -17.54
N GLY A 202 -4.42 8.11 -16.26
CA GLY A 202 -3.50 7.25 -15.50
C GLY A 202 -3.93 5.78 -15.53
N ASN A 203 -5.21 5.49 -15.27
CA ASN A 203 -5.74 4.12 -15.33
C ASN A 203 -5.71 3.54 -16.75
N ALA A 204 -6.03 4.34 -17.77
CA ALA A 204 -5.94 3.91 -19.15
C ALA A 204 -4.50 3.56 -19.54
N SER A 205 -3.51 4.34 -19.10
CA SER A 205 -2.10 4.02 -19.32
C SER A 205 -1.67 2.69 -18.69
N CYS A 206 -2.33 2.26 -17.61
CA CYS A 206 -2.09 0.96 -17.00
C CYS A 206 -2.75 -0.21 -17.74
N PHE A 207 -3.83 0.03 -18.47
CA PHE A 207 -4.58 -1.02 -19.17
C PHE A 207 -4.12 -1.24 -20.63
N VAL A 208 -3.59 -0.18 -21.26
CA VAL A 208 -3.17 -0.21 -22.67
C VAL A 208 -1.88 -1.02 -22.89
N TYR A 209 -1.10 -1.24 -21.83
CA TYR A 209 0.21 -1.90 -21.86
C TYR A 209 0.22 -3.14 -20.98
#